data_AF-A0A544YTV8-F1
#
_entry.id   AF-A0A544YTV8-F1
#
_cell.length_a   1.000
_cell.length_b   1.000
_cell.length_c   1.000
_cell.angle_alpha   90.00
_cell.angle_beta   90.00
_cell.angle_gamma   90.00
#
_symmetry.space_group_name_H-M   'P 1'
#
loop_
_entity.id
_entity.type
_entity.pdbx_description
1 polymer ?
#
loop_
_entity_poly.entity_id
_entity_poly.type
_entity_poly.pdbx_seq_one_letter_code
_entity_poly.pdbx_strand_id
1 'polypeptide(L)'
;MTSSEIVECRADMAAAATSVREILQALTAVPALFGDHTWQGPAADRWAAGWNARKTQLTRLFDAVLAEQPHLIARVEEAERRKAAS
;
A
#
# COMPACT_ATOMS: atom_id res chain seq x y z
N MET A 1 19.45 12.35 21.34
CA MET A 1 18.05 12.30 20.87
C MET A 1 17.92 11.82 19.41
N THR A 2 18.97 11.25 18.82
CA THR A 2 19.10 10.87 17.39
C THR A 2 18.44 9.53 17.01
N SER A 3 18.37 8.58 17.94
CA SER A 3 17.70 7.29 17.71
C SER A 3 16.18 7.38 17.47
N SER A 4 15.53 8.49 17.79
CA SER A 4 14.05 8.62 17.71
C SER A 4 13.57 8.71 16.26
N GLU A 5 14.20 9.58 15.45
CA GLU A 5 13.74 9.87 14.08
C GLU A 5 13.78 8.63 13.18
N ILE A 6 14.83 7.81 13.27
CA ILE A 6 14.92 6.58 12.48
C ILE A 6 13.93 5.50 12.93
N VAL A 7 13.64 5.44 14.23
CA VAL A 7 12.64 4.51 14.78
C VAL A 7 11.23 4.93 14.36
N GLU A 8 10.92 6.22 14.44
CA GLU A 8 9.66 6.81 13.98
C GLU A 8 9.47 6.58 12.47
N CYS A 9 10.49 6.88 11.66
CA CYS A 9 10.44 6.65 10.22
C CYS A 9 10.12 5.19 9.88
N ARG A 10 10.79 4.22 10.53
CA ARG A 10 10.52 2.80 10.32
C ARG A 10 9.11 2.40 10.76
N ALA A 11 8.63 2.95 11.86
CA ALA A 11 7.27 2.72 12.35
C ALA A 11 6.23 3.23 11.35
N ASP A 12 6.42 4.43 10.81
CA ASP A 12 5.53 5.04 9.82
C ASP A 12 5.51 4.23 8.52
N MET A 13 6.66 3.77 8.03
CA MET A 13 6.74 2.90 6.84
C MET A 13 6.01 1.57 7.05
N ALA A 14 6.16 0.96 8.23
CA ALA A 14 5.45 -0.26 8.60
C ALA A 14 3.93 -0.05 8.72
N ALA A 15 3.49 1.08 9.27
CA ALA A 15 2.08 1.45 9.33
C ALA A 15 1.50 1.63 7.91
N ALA A 16 2.20 2.34 7.02
CA ALA A 16 1.80 2.49 5.63
C ALA A 16 1.69 1.13 4.91
N ALA A 17 2.66 0.23 5.12
CA ALA A 17 2.63 -1.12 4.55
C ALA A 17 1.45 -1.97 5.06
N THR A 18 1.07 -1.78 6.32
CA THR A 18 -0.10 -2.45 6.91
C THR A 18 -1.40 -1.94 6.29
N SER A 19 -1.57 -0.62 6.21
CA SER A 19 -2.73 0.01 5.56
C SER A 19 -2.89 -0.43 4.10
N VAL A 20 -1.79 -0.48 3.33
CA VAL A 20 -1.81 -0.98 1.95
C VAL A 20 -2.34 -2.41 1.88
N ARG A 21 -1.86 -3.30 2.76
CA ARG A 21 -2.28 -4.71 2.80
C ARG A 21 -3.77 -4.83 3.12
N GLU A 22 -4.25 -4.09 4.11
CA GLU A 22 -5.66 -4.09 4.53
C GLU A 22 -6.58 -3.61 3.41
N ILE A 23 -6.20 -2.53 2.71
CA ILE A 23 -6.97 -2.02 1.57
C ILE A 23 -7.03 -3.08 0.46
N LEU A 24 -5.89 -3.66 0.07
CA LEU A 24 -5.86 -4.67 -1.00
C LEU A 24 -6.65 -5.93 -0.64
N GLN A 25 -6.63 -6.35 0.64
CA GLN A 25 -7.43 -7.44 1.14
C GLN A 25 -8.93 -7.13 1.06
N ALA A 26 -9.34 -5.95 1.52
CA ALA A 26 -10.74 -5.50 1.45
C ALA A 26 -11.24 -5.46 -0.01
N LEU A 27 -10.44 -4.91 -0.93
CA LEU A 27 -10.77 -4.87 -2.36
C LEU A 27 -10.85 -6.26 -3.00
N THR A 28 -10.08 -7.23 -2.51
CA THR A 28 -10.14 -8.60 -3.02
C THR A 28 -11.40 -9.34 -2.55
N ALA A 29 -11.96 -8.95 -1.40
CA ALA A 29 -13.18 -9.56 -0.85
C ALA A 29 -14.48 -9.08 -1.53
N VAL A 30 -14.48 -7.88 -2.13
CA VAL A 30 -15.69 -7.25 -2.70
C VAL A 30 -16.45 -8.14 -3.70
N PRO A 31 -15.81 -8.80 -4.69
CA PRO A 31 -16.54 -9.68 -5.62
C PRO A 31 -17.34 -10.80 -4.94
N ALA A 32 -16.81 -11.38 -3.85
CA ALA A 32 -17.48 -12.45 -3.12
C ALA A 32 -18.78 -12.00 -2.42
N LEU A 33 -18.91 -10.70 -2.13
CA LEU A 33 -20.11 -10.14 -1.49
C LEU A 33 -21.34 -10.11 -2.41
N PHE A 34 -21.15 -10.17 -3.73
CA PHE A 34 -22.26 -10.16 -4.68
C PHE A 34 -22.88 -11.55 -4.91
N GLY A 35 -22.16 -12.61 -4.54
CA GLY A 35 -22.54 -14.00 -4.77
C GLY A 35 -22.50 -14.41 -6.25
N ASP A 36 -22.36 -15.71 -6.51
CA ASP A 36 -22.14 -16.25 -7.87
C ASP A 36 -23.42 -16.25 -8.74
N HIS A 37 -24.58 -16.02 -8.14
CA HIS A 37 -25.88 -16.23 -8.78
C HIS A 37 -26.79 -14.99 -8.83
N THR A 38 -26.46 -13.95 -8.06
CA THR A 38 -27.32 -12.77 -7.86
C THR A 38 -26.98 -11.61 -8.79
N TRP A 39 -25.73 -11.51 -9.24
CA TRP A 39 -25.26 -10.41 -10.09
C TRP A 39 -24.63 -10.94 -11.38
N GLN A 40 -25.43 -11.00 -12.44
CA GLN A 40 -25.04 -11.62 -13.73
C GLN A 40 -25.45 -10.79 -14.94
N GLY A 41 -24.87 -11.12 -16.09
CA GLY A 41 -25.17 -10.53 -17.39
C GLY A 41 -24.29 -9.32 -17.75
N PRO A 42 -24.54 -8.68 -18.90
CA PRO A 42 -23.62 -7.69 -19.46
C PRO A 42 -23.33 -6.48 -18.57
N ALA A 43 -24.26 -6.10 -17.68
CA ALA A 43 -24.03 -5.05 -16.70
C ALA A 43 -23.04 -5.48 -15.61
N ALA A 44 -23.14 -6.73 -15.14
CA ALA A 44 -22.21 -7.32 -14.18
C ALA A 44 -20.81 -7.46 -14.76
N ASP A 45 -20.69 -7.92 -16.01
CA ASP A 45 -19.40 -8.04 -16.71
C ASP A 45 -18.69 -6.69 -16.84
N ARG A 46 -19.43 -5.64 -17.23
CA ARG A 46 -18.88 -4.27 -17.34
C ARG A 46 -18.43 -3.74 -15.99
N TRP A 47 -19.21 -3.98 -14.93
CA TRP A 47 -18.83 -3.60 -13.58
C TRP A 47 -17.55 -4.35 -13.15
N ALA A 48 -17.48 -5.66 -13.35
CA ALA A 48 -16.34 -6.48 -12.96
C ALA A 48 -15.06 -6.08 -13.71
N ALA A 49 -15.15 -5.80 -15.00
CA ALA A 49 -14.04 -5.27 -15.79
C ALA A 49 -13.54 -3.93 -15.24
N GLY A 50 -14.47 -2.99 -14.95
CA GLY A 50 -14.14 -1.70 -14.37
C GLY A 50 -13.57 -1.79 -12.95
N TRP A 51 -14.06 -2.74 -12.14
CA TRP A 51 -13.55 -3.03 -10.81
C TRP A 51 -12.10 -3.52 -10.88
N ASN A 52 -11.85 -4.54 -11.70
CA ASN A 52 -10.52 -5.13 -11.86
C ASN A 52 -9.50 -4.14 -12.42
N ALA A 53 -9.90 -3.28 -13.36
CA ALA A 53 -9.03 -2.23 -13.90
C ALA A 53 -8.59 -1.24 -12.80
N ARG A 54 -9.54 -0.74 -12.00
CA ARG A 54 -9.26 0.21 -10.90
C ARG A 54 -8.43 -0.45 -9.79
N LYS A 55 -8.77 -1.67 -9.40
CA LYS A 55 -7.99 -2.45 -8.42
C LYS A 55 -6.54 -2.63 -8.88
N THR A 56 -6.33 -2.96 -10.15
CA THR A 56 -5.00 -3.12 -10.73
C THR A 56 -4.22 -1.80 -10.71
N GLN A 57 -4.86 -0.70 -11.11
CA GLN A 57 -4.22 0.61 -11.07
C GLN A 57 -3.81 1.01 -9.64
N LEU A 58 -4.70 0.82 -8.67
CA LEU A 58 -4.41 1.12 -7.27
C LEU A 58 -3.29 0.23 -6.71
N THR A 59 -3.28 -1.05 -7.06
CA THR A 59 -2.22 -1.99 -6.66
C THR A 59 -0.85 -1.48 -7.12
N ARG A 60 -0.73 -1.04 -8.38
CA ARG A 60 0.53 -0.46 -8.89
C ARG A 60 0.98 0.79 -8.14
N LEU A 61 0.03 1.65 -7.76
CA LEU A 61 0.34 2.86 -6.97
C LEU A 61 0.85 2.49 -5.58
N PHE A 62 0.22 1.50 -4.94
CA PHE A 62 0.69 1.00 -3.65
C PHE A 62 2.06 0.32 -3.76
N ASP A 63 2.30 -0.50 -4.79
CA ASP A 63 3.60 -1.12 -5.02
C ASP A 63 4.71 -0.07 -5.16
N ALA A 64 4.44 1.05 -5.86
CA ALA A 64 5.38 2.14 -5.98
C ALA A 64 5.69 2.81 -4.63
N VAL A 65 4.67 3.03 -3.78
CA VAL A 65 4.87 3.56 -2.43
C VAL A 65 5.70 2.61 -1.57
N LEU A 66 5.41 1.31 -1.62
CA LEU A 66 6.15 0.29 -0.86
C LEU A 66 7.60 0.16 -1.33
N ALA A 67 7.83 0.23 -2.64
CA ALA A 67 9.16 0.15 -3.23
C ALA A 67 10.06 1.35 -2.85
N GLU A 68 9.47 2.50 -2.56
CA GLU A 68 10.19 3.72 -2.15
C GLU A 68 10.62 3.70 -0.67
N GLN A 69 9.95 2.94 0.19
CA GLN A 69 10.21 2.95 1.64
C GLN A 69 11.67 2.69 2.03
N PRO A 70 12.38 1.70 1.45
CA PRO A 70 13.78 1.47 1.77
C PRO A 70 14.68 2.66 1.45
N HIS A 71 14.37 3.42 0.38
CA HIS A 71 15.12 4.61 0.01
C HIS A 71 14.93 5.73 1.04
N LEU A 72 13.71 5.94 1.51
CA LEU A 72 13.40 6.92 2.54
C LEU A 72 14.10 6.60 3.87
N ILE A 73 14.06 5.33 4.28
CA ILE A 73 14.76 4.85 5.48
C ILE A 73 16.27 5.12 5.36
N ALA A 74 16.88 4.74 4.23
CA ALA A 74 18.32 4.94 4.01
C ALA A 74 18.73 6.42 4.05
N ARG A 75 17.88 7.32 3.56
CA ARG A 75 18.10 8.77 3.62
C ARG A 75 18.10 9.30 5.06
N VAL A 76 17.18 8.83 5.90
CA VAL A 76 17.13 9.21 7.31
C VAL A 76 18.33 8.63 8.06
N GLU A 77 18.70 7.37 7.82
CA GLU A 77 19.89 6.76 8.42
C GLU A 77 21.17 7.55 8.09
N GLU A 78 21.32 7.98 6.84
CA GLU A 78 22.47 8.78 6.42
C GLU A 78 22.49 10.16 7.07
N ALA A 79 21.33 10.82 7.20
CA ALA A 79 21.21 12.10 7.89
C ALA A 79 21.62 11.97 9.37
N GLU A 80 21.16 10.91 10.05
CA GLU A 80 21.52 10.63 11.44
C GLU A 80 23.02 10.34 11.61
N ARG A 81 23.63 9.57 10.70
CA ARG A 81 25.10 9.34 10.69
C ARG A 81 25.88 10.64 10.58
N ARG A 82 25.46 11.55 9.68
CA ARG A 82 26.13 12.86 9.51
C ARG A 82 25.99 13.76 10.72
N LYS A 83 24.81 13.78 11.36
CA LYS A 83 24.58 14.53 12.60
C LYS A 83 25.47 14.00 13.73
N ALA A 84 25.67 12.69 13.83
CA ALA A 84 26.50 12.08 14.86
C ALA A 84 28.02 12.27 14.65
N ALA A 85 28.45 12.54 13.42
CA ALA A 85 29.85 12.77 13.05
C ALA A 85 30.25 14.26 13.09
N SER A 86 29.30 15.17 13.31
CA SER A 86 29.51 16.62 13.44
C SER A 86 29.55 17.03 14.91
#